data_AF-A0A355SEX2-F1
#
_entry.id   AF-A0A355SEX2-F1
#
_cell.length_a   1.000
_cell.length_b   1.000
_cell.length_c   1.000
_cell.angle_alpha   90.00
_cell.angle_beta   90.00
_cell.angle_gamma   90.00
#
_symmetry.space_group_name_H-M   'P 1'
#
loop_
_entity.id
_entity.type
_entity.pdbx_description
1 polymer ?
#
loop_
_entity_poly.entity_id
_entity_poly.type
_entity_poly.pdbx_seq_one_letter_code
_entity_poly.pdbx_strand_id
1 'polypeptide(L)'
;MRELFVEGKTLPEVYHKALRALYYNGEITDCPDYNTTQKECSMTMSVLEPLAEPMISRLFIGGFEELEQYRQEVLDGILNFRIGKGWDYTYNSRISGQL
;
A
#
# COMPACT_ATOMS: atom_id res chain seq x y z
N MET A 1 20.57 11.57 -1.61
CA MET A 1 19.27 11.55 -0.93
C MET A 1 19.45 11.04 0.50
N ARG A 2 19.03 11.82 1.50
CA ARG A 2 19.06 11.41 2.91
C ARG A 2 17.86 10.52 3.18
N GLU A 3 18.07 9.35 3.77
CA GLU A 3 16.98 8.49 4.21
C GLU A 3 16.27 9.10 5.43
N LEU A 4 14.95 9.15 5.39
CA LEU A 4 14.09 9.56 6.50
C LEU A 4 13.61 8.33 7.26
N PHE A 5 13.46 8.47 8.57
CA PHE A 5 12.89 7.42 9.42
C PHE A 5 11.69 7.99 10.19
N VAL A 6 10.58 7.26 10.18
CA VAL A 6 9.37 7.63 10.90
C VAL A 6 8.86 6.43 11.67
N GLU A 7 8.52 6.63 12.94
CA GLU A 7 7.95 5.61 13.82
C GLU A 7 6.68 6.12 14.51
N GLY A 8 5.78 5.20 14.82
CA GLY A 8 4.55 5.47 15.55
C GLY A 8 3.79 4.19 15.86
N LYS A 9 2.69 4.34 16.59
CA LYS A 9 1.93 3.22 17.09
C LYS A 9 1.05 2.62 16.01
N THR A 10 0.23 3.44 15.35
CA THR A 10 -0.78 2.97 14.38
C THR A 10 -0.42 3.34 12.95
N LEU A 11 -0.99 2.61 11.98
CA LEU A 11 -0.74 2.88 10.57
C LEU A 11 -1.13 4.32 10.16
N PRO A 12 -2.32 4.87 10.54
CA PRO A 12 -2.66 6.26 10.26
C PRO A 12 -1.69 7.27 10.87
N GLU A 13 -1.23 7.05 12.10
CA GLU A 13 -0.27 7.93 12.76
C GLU A 13 1.06 8.00 11.99
N VAL A 14 1.62 6.85 11.66
CA VAL A 14 2.90 6.75 10.94
C VAL A 14 2.76 7.32 9.53
N TYR A 15 1.65 7.06 8.84
CA TYR A 15 1.38 7.65 7.54
C TYR A 15 1.31 9.18 7.59
N HIS A 16 0.62 9.75 8.58
CA HIS A 16 0.57 11.20 8.74
C HIS A 16 1.96 11.80 9.04
N LYS A 17 2.74 11.16 9.91
CA LYS A 17 4.12 11.57 10.19
C LYS A 17 5.01 11.47 8.94
N ALA A 18 4.84 10.43 8.12
CA ALA A 18 5.55 10.26 6.85
C ALA A 18 5.26 11.40 5.88
N LEU A 19 3.99 11.77 5.69
CA LEU A 19 3.60 12.91 4.85
C LEU A 19 4.23 14.22 5.33
N ARG A 20 4.26 14.47 6.65
CA ARG A 20 4.93 15.64 7.20
C ARG A 20 6.44 15.60 6.94
N ALA A 21 7.09 14.47 7.14
CA ALA A 21 8.52 14.31 6.91
C ALA A 21 8.87 14.57 5.43
N LEU A 22 8.10 14.01 4.49
CA LEU A 22 8.21 14.28 3.06
C LEU A 22 7.97 15.75 2.72
N TYR A 23 6.94 16.37 3.30
CA TYR A 23 6.62 17.78 3.03
C TYR A 23 7.79 18.70 3.40
N TYR A 24 8.36 18.54 4.59
CA TYR A 24 9.43 19.41 5.09
C TYR A 24 10.82 19.07 4.57
N ASN A 25 11.11 17.79 4.32
CA ASN A 25 12.49 17.33 4.00
C ASN A 25 12.63 16.70 2.62
N GLY A 26 11.52 16.47 1.91
CA GLY A 26 11.53 15.89 0.57
C GLY A 26 12.11 16.85 -0.46
N GLU A 27 12.94 16.30 -1.33
CA GLU A 27 13.55 16.98 -2.47
C GLU A 27 12.47 17.22 -3.53
N ILE A 28 12.52 18.36 -4.22
CA ILE A 28 11.63 18.63 -5.35
C ILE A 28 12.30 18.09 -6.61
N THR A 29 11.63 17.17 -7.30
CA THR A 29 12.09 16.55 -8.54
C THR A 29 11.07 16.75 -9.64
N ASP A 30 11.48 16.57 -10.90
CA ASP A 30 10.55 16.55 -12.03
C ASP A 30 9.68 15.29 -11.95
N CYS A 31 8.39 15.43 -12.23
CA CYS A 31 7.48 14.30 -12.30
C CYS A 31 7.55 13.70 -13.73
N PRO A 32 7.88 12.41 -13.89
CA PRO A 32 8.05 11.81 -15.22
C PRO A 32 6.72 11.63 -15.97
N ASP A 33 5.63 11.40 -15.25
CA ASP A 33 4.32 11.07 -15.83
C ASP A 33 3.46 12.31 -16.12
N TYR A 34 3.78 13.44 -15.49
CA TYR A 34 3.02 14.67 -15.57
C TYR A 34 4.00 15.84 -15.72
N ASN A 35 3.74 16.77 -16.64
CA ASN A 35 4.59 17.95 -16.89
C ASN A 35 4.55 18.96 -15.71
N THR A 36 5.00 18.52 -14.54
CA THR A 36 4.93 19.19 -13.24
C THR A 36 6.07 18.69 -12.34
N THR A 37 6.15 19.19 -11.11
CA THR A 37 7.13 18.75 -10.10
C THR A 37 6.47 17.92 -9.02
N GLN A 38 7.27 17.13 -8.31
CA GLN A 38 6.85 16.29 -7.19
C GLN A 38 7.83 16.42 -6.01
N LYS A 39 7.40 15.99 -4.82
CA LYS A 39 8.28 15.84 -3.66
C LYS A 39 8.63 14.37 -3.50
N GLU A 40 9.92 14.08 -3.34
CA GLU A 40 10.43 12.72 -3.17
C GLU A 40 11.40 12.60 -1.99
N CYS A 41 11.41 11.43 -1.35
CA CYS A 41 12.42 11.04 -0.39
C CYS A 41 12.47 9.51 -0.27
N SER A 42 13.63 8.96 0.08
CA SER A 42 13.72 7.60 0.62
C SER A 42 13.29 7.61 2.08
N MET A 43 12.41 6.69 2.48
CA MET A 43 11.88 6.64 3.84
C MET A 43 11.67 5.20 4.33
N THR A 44 12.06 4.95 5.58
CA THR A 44 11.68 3.77 6.36
C THR A 44 10.59 4.15 7.36
N MET A 45 9.50 3.37 7.38
CA MET A 45 8.34 3.57 8.26
C MET A 45 8.20 2.37 9.22
N SER A 46 8.22 2.62 10.53
CA SER A 46 8.03 1.62 11.59
C SER A 46 6.65 1.80 12.24
N VAL A 47 5.78 0.79 12.13
CA VAL A 47 4.45 0.77 12.74
C VAL A 47 4.42 -0.30 13.82
N LEU A 48 4.32 0.10 15.09
CA LEU A 48 4.47 -0.82 16.23
C LEU A 48 3.25 -1.73 16.43
N GLU A 49 2.04 -1.21 16.19
CA GLU A 49 0.77 -1.92 16.34
C GLU A 49 -0.10 -1.70 15.10
N PRO A 50 0.23 -2.31 13.95
CA PRO A 50 -0.43 -2.02 12.66
C PRO A 50 -1.91 -2.39 12.63
N LEU A 51 -2.36 -3.26 13.54
CA LEU A 51 -3.74 -3.74 13.65
C LEU A 51 -4.54 -3.08 14.79
N ALA A 52 -3.99 -2.07 15.47
CA ALA A 52 -4.67 -1.43 16.61
C ALA A 52 -5.88 -0.56 16.21
N GLU A 53 -6.00 -0.17 14.94
CA GLU A 53 -7.12 0.63 14.41
C GLU A 53 -7.83 -0.09 13.26
N PRO A 54 -9.12 0.21 13.00
CA PRO A 54 -9.84 -0.34 11.86
C PRO A 54 -9.14 -0.02 10.53
N MET A 55 -8.80 -1.06 9.75
CA MET A 55 -8.05 -0.91 8.50
C MET A 55 -8.89 -0.46 7.31
N ILE A 56 -10.22 -0.48 7.42
CA ILE A 56 -11.13 -0.25 6.29
C ILE A 56 -12.01 0.97 6.58
N SER A 57 -11.77 2.04 5.83
CA SER A 57 -12.67 3.20 5.79
C SER A 57 -14.02 2.77 5.22
N ARG A 58 -15.13 3.33 5.72
CA ARG A 58 -16.47 3.11 5.11
C ARG A 58 -16.63 3.74 3.72
N LEU A 59 -15.67 4.54 3.28
CA LEU A 59 -15.64 5.20 1.97
C LEU A 59 -14.60 4.59 1.02
N PHE A 60 -14.20 3.35 1.26
CA PHE A 60 -13.28 2.66 0.36
C PHE A 60 -13.96 2.36 -1.00
N ILE A 61 -13.13 2.25 -2.04
CA ILE A 61 -13.59 2.04 -3.41
C ILE A 61 -13.99 0.57 -3.61
N GLY A 62 -15.16 0.35 -4.23
CA GLY A 62 -15.74 -0.98 -4.49
C GLY A 62 -16.13 -1.65 -3.17
N GLY A 63 -17.29 -1.35 -2.61
CA GLY A 63 -17.67 -1.60 -1.22
C GLY A 63 -17.60 -3.05 -0.70
N PHE A 64 -18.54 -3.43 0.17
CA PHE A 64 -18.40 -4.67 0.95
C PHE A 64 -18.34 -5.95 0.09
N GLU A 65 -19.02 -5.96 -1.06
CA GLU A 65 -19.03 -7.13 -1.96
C GLU A 65 -17.68 -7.31 -2.66
N GLU A 66 -17.10 -6.24 -3.19
CA GLU A 66 -15.79 -6.32 -3.84
C GLU A 66 -14.67 -6.59 -2.83
N LEU A 67 -14.80 -6.11 -1.58
CA LEU A 67 -13.90 -6.49 -0.50
C LEU A 67 -13.94 -8.00 -0.22
N GLU A 68 -15.14 -8.58 -0.16
CA GLU A 68 -15.30 -10.02 0.08
C GLU A 68 -14.77 -10.83 -1.13
N GLN A 69 -15.02 -10.36 -2.35
CA GLN A 69 -14.42 -10.96 -3.55
C GLN A 69 -12.89 -10.90 -3.48
N TYR A 70 -12.31 -9.75 -3.10
CA TYR A 70 -10.86 -9.58 -2.96
C TYR A 70 -10.30 -10.52 -1.89
N ARG A 71 -10.99 -10.68 -0.76
CA ARG A 71 -10.63 -11.64 0.29
C ARG A 71 -10.58 -13.07 -0.27
N GLN A 72 -11.61 -13.51 -1.00
CA GLN A 72 -11.65 -14.82 -1.64
C GLN A 72 -10.60 -14.97 -2.75
N GLU A 73 -10.31 -13.91 -3.50
CA GLU A 73 -9.26 -13.93 -4.52
C GLU A 73 -7.90 -14.23 -3.88
N VAL A 74 -7.57 -13.55 -2.79
CA VAL A 74 -6.28 -13.69 -2.09
C VAL A 74 -6.19 -15.02 -1.34
N LEU A 75 -7.25 -15.45 -0.66
CA LEU A 75 -7.21 -16.65 0.19
C LEU A 75 -7.56 -17.94 -0.55
N ASP A 76 -8.60 -17.91 -1.37
CA ASP A 76 -9.17 -19.10 -2.01
C ASP A 76 -8.79 -19.21 -3.51
N GLY A 77 -8.16 -18.16 -4.07
CA GLY A 77 -7.67 -18.19 -5.44
C GLY A 77 -8.78 -18.20 -6.49
N ILE A 78 -9.96 -17.64 -6.17
CA ILE A 78 -11.15 -17.73 -7.05
C ILE A 78 -10.92 -17.14 -8.45
N LEU A 79 -9.91 -16.27 -8.63
CA LEU A 79 -9.53 -15.71 -9.93
C LEU A 79 -8.24 -16.28 -10.53
N ASN A 80 -7.66 -17.35 -9.97
CA ASN A 80 -6.43 -17.97 -10.51
C ASN A 80 -6.58 -18.44 -11.96
N PHE A 81 -7.81 -18.73 -12.41
CA PHE A 81 -8.10 -19.08 -13.81
C PHE A 81 -7.78 -17.95 -14.82
N ARG A 82 -7.58 -16.71 -14.33
CA ARG A 82 -7.16 -15.54 -15.14
C ARG A 82 -5.67 -15.55 -15.48
N ILE A 83 -4.85 -16.34 -14.78
CA ILE A 83 -3.42 -16.43 -15.05
C ILE A 83 -3.21 -16.98 -16.47
N GLY A 84 -2.41 -16.27 -17.28
CA GLY A 84 -2.23 -16.56 -18.71
C GLY A 84 -3.40 -16.13 -19.60
N LYS A 85 -4.45 -15.52 -19.03
CA LYS A 85 -5.62 -14.95 -19.73
C LYS A 85 -5.75 -13.45 -19.43
N GLY A 86 -4.65 -12.74 -19.59
CA GLY A 86 -4.53 -11.30 -19.36
C GLY A 86 -3.93 -10.93 -18.01
N TRP A 87 -3.77 -11.90 -17.09
CA TRP A 87 -3.08 -11.70 -15.82
C TRP A 87 -1.81 -12.53 -15.76
N ASP A 88 -0.73 -11.96 -15.27
CA ASP A 88 0.55 -12.66 -15.10
C ASP A 88 0.61 -13.45 -13.79
N TYR A 89 -0.11 -12.99 -12.75
CA TYR A 89 -0.18 -13.64 -11.45
C TYR A 89 -1.44 -13.21 -10.68
N THR A 90 -1.78 -13.96 -9.64
CA THR A 90 -2.63 -13.49 -8.54
C THR A 90 -1.81 -13.43 -7.26
N TYR A 91 -2.23 -12.64 -6.26
CA TYR A 91 -1.59 -12.69 -4.96
C TYR A 91 -1.66 -14.09 -4.35
N ASN A 92 -2.78 -14.77 -4.50
CA ASN A 92 -2.94 -16.16 -4.07
C ASN A 92 -1.88 -17.08 -4.69
N SER A 93 -1.67 -17.05 -6.02
CA SER A 93 -0.70 -17.94 -6.66
C SER A 93 0.75 -17.66 -6.26
N ARG A 94 1.06 -16.44 -5.80
CA ARG A 94 2.39 -16.05 -5.32
C ARG A 94 2.63 -16.52 -3.89
N ILE A 95 1.62 -16.41 -3.03
CA ILE A 95 1.70 -16.72 -1.60
C ILE A 95 1.50 -18.23 -1.36
N SER A 96 0.67 -18.89 -2.18
CA SER A 96 0.42 -20.32 -2.12
C SER A 96 1.71 -21.11 -2.39
N GLY A 97 2.25 -21.74 -1.35
CA GLY A 97 3.53 -22.48 -1.39
C GLY A 97 4.70 -21.80 -0.69
N GLN A 98 4.50 -20.64 -0.04
CA GLN A 98 5.50 -20.00 0.82
C GLN A 98 5.45 -20.45 2.29
N LEU A 99 4.70 -21.51 2.59
CA LEU A 99 4.63 -22.16 3.91
C LEU A 99 5.00 -23.64 3.79
#